data_AF-A0A7W8EHF2-F1
#
_entry.id   AF-A0A7W8EHF2-F1
#
_cell.length_a   1.000
_cell.length_b   1.000
_cell.length_c   1.000
_cell.angle_alpha   90.00
_cell.angle_beta   90.00
_cell.angle_gamma   90.00
#
_symmetry.space_group_name_H-M   'P 1'
#
loop_
_entity.id
_entity.type
_entity.pdbx_description
1 polymer ?
#
loop_
_entity_poly.entity_id
_entity_poly.type
_entity_poly.pdbx_seq_one_letter_code
_entity_poly.pdbx_strand_id
1 'polypeptide(L)'
;MLIIGAAIVATGAPVTAVPPETAVAEAGTAAAPVWGDCTMAPQRGIERDPRQQCAILKVPLDYRAPRGRTIEITISRIATARPGTRRGILLSNPGGPGDQGLDLASALGTVLPRRFLIWPCAAWPTRPAEPPVTVTGNGARNVLILQNTRDPSTSLRSARGLRATLGRRAAMITVDQGGHGVFGLGSCADEATNTFLATGKLPARDRFCPAPSPVGDTVRSAAVPYVPPGWPL
;
A
#
# COMPACT_ATOMS: atom_id res chain seq x y z
N MET A 1 -40.91 -7.96 -66.26
CA MET A 1 -41.50 -6.81 -65.54
C MET A 1 -40.59 -6.52 -64.34
N LEU A 2 -40.04 -5.31 -64.34
CA LEU A 2 -39.15 -4.60 -63.40
C LEU A 2 -38.59 -5.27 -62.12
N ILE A 3 -37.26 -5.10 -61.95
CA ILE A 3 -36.42 -5.31 -60.76
C ILE A 3 -36.69 -4.21 -59.72
N ILE A 4 -36.82 -4.54 -58.43
CA ILE A 4 -36.43 -3.63 -57.33
C ILE A 4 -35.82 -4.46 -56.18
N GLY A 5 -34.49 -4.44 -56.07
CA GLY A 5 -33.76 -4.90 -54.88
C GLY A 5 -33.35 -3.67 -54.06
N ALA A 6 -33.84 -3.58 -52.81
CA ALA A 6 -33.46 -2.52 -51.90
C ALA A 6 -32.14 -2.87 -51.19
N ALA A 7 -31.08 -2.14 -51.49
CA ALA A 7 -29.81 -2.22 -50.77
C ALA A 7 -29.87 -1.34 -49.51
N ILE A 8 -29.76 -1.95 -48.33
CA ILE A 8 -29.60 -1.24 -47.06
C ILE A 8 -28.12 -0.89 -46.91
N VAL A 9 -27.79 0.39 -47.01
CA VAL A 9 -26.45 0.91 -46.70
C VAL A 9 -26.38 1.15 -45.20
N ALA A 10 -25.66 0.28 -44.48
CA ALA A 10 -25.32 0.51 -43.08
C ALA A 10 -24.11 1.44 -42.99
N THR A 11 -24.33 2.68 -42.54
CA THR A 11 -23.24 3.61 -42.21
C THR A 11 -22.62 3.21 -40.89
N GLY A 12 -21.46 2.56 -40.92
CA GLY A 12 -20.63 2.31 -39.73
C GLY A 12 -19.91 3.59 -39.32
N ALA A 13 -20.14 4.07 -38.09
CA ALA A 13 -19.34 5.14 -37.50
C ALA A 13 -17.91 4.63 -37.21
N PRO A 14 -16.87 5.45 -37.43
CA PRO A 14 -15.50 5.02 -37.18
C PRO A 14 -15.29 4.83 -35.67
N VAL A 15 -14.90 3.62 -35.29
CA VAL A 15 -14.41 3.32 -33.94
C VAL A 15 -13.06 4.01 -33.78
N THR A 16 -13.01 5.12 -33.04
CA THR A 16 -11.76 5.74 -32.64
C THR A 16 -10.98 4.77 -31.76
N ALA A 17 -9.85 4.28 -32.25
CA ALA A 17 -8.94 3.45 -31.49
C ALA A 17 -8.52 4.19 -30.21
N VAL A 18 -8.79 3.58 -29.06
CA VAL A 18 -8.29 4.03 -27.76
C VAL A 18 -6.76 3.90 -27.82
N PRO A 19 -5.98 4.96 -27.53
CA PRO A 19 -4.53 4.85 -27.48
C PRO A 19 -4.15 3.79 -26.44
N PRO A 20 -3.14 2.94 -26.70
CA PRO A 20 -2.73 1.94 -25.74
C PRO A 20 -2.32 2.64 -24.44
N GLU A 21 -2.91 2.17 -23.35
CA GLU A 21 -2.54 2.49 -21.99
C GLU A 21 -1.02 2.42 -21.86
N THR A 22 -0.44 3.50 -21.34
CA THR A 22 1.00 3.70 -21.13
C THR A 22 1.72 2.40 -20.85
N ALA A 23 2.72 2.09 -21.71
CA ALA A 23 3.62 0.97 -21.55
C ALA A 23 4.04 0.85 -20.07
N VAL A 24 3.73 -0.31 -19.47
CA VAL A 24 4.40 -0.72 -18.24
C VAL A 24 5.88 -0.60 -18.54
N ALA A 25 6.59 0.28 -17.84
CA ALA A 25 8.04 0.38 -17.97
C ALA A 25 8.58 -1.04 -17.90
N GLU A 26 9.28 -1.50 -18.95
CA GLU A 26 9.94 -2.79 -18.92
C GLU A 26 10.77 -2.80 -17.63
N ALA A 27 10.40 -3.70 -16.72
CA ALA A 27 11.24 -3.99 -15.59
C ALA A 27 12.57 -4.42 -16.19
N GLY A 28 13.54 -3.50 -16.22
CA GLY A 28 14.86 -3.78 -16.75
C GLY A 28 15.33 -5.10 -16.15
N THR A 29 15.99 -5.92 -16.96
CA THR A 29 16.37 -7.31 -16.63
C THR A 29 17.15 -7.32 -15.31
N ALA A 30 16.43 -7.43 -14.20
CA ALA A 30 17.03 -7.41 -12.89
C ALA A 30 17.84 -8.70 -12.80
N ALA A 31 19.13 -8.57 -12.50
CA ALA A 31 19.98 -9.72 -12.29
C ALA A 31 19.31 -10.65 -11.27
N ALA A 32 19.34 -11.96 -11.56
CA ALA A 32 18.77 -12.94 -10.65
C ALA A 32 19.42 -12.79 -9.26
N PRO A 33 18.65 -12.87 -8.16
CA PRO A 33 19.22 -12.70 -6.83
C PRO A 33 20.26 -13.80 -6.55
N VAL A 34 21.40 -13.40 -6.01
CA VAL A 34 22.42 -14.34 -5.50
C VAL A 34 22.03 -14.74 -4.09
N TRP A 35 21.72 -16.01 -3.91
CA TRP A 35 21.22 -16.55 -2.64
C TRP A 35 22.37 -17.12 -1.81
N GLY A 36 22.40 -16.77 -0.53
CA GLY A 36 23.34 -17.30 0.44
C GLY A 36 22.73 -17.35 1.83
N ASP A 37 23.59 -17.43 2.83
CA ASP A 37 23.18 -17.52 4.22
C ASP A 37 22.55 -16.20 4.70
N CYS A 38 21.55 -16.31 5.58
CA CYS A 38 20.97 -15.17 6.25
C CYS A 38 21.86 -14.74 7.43
N THR A 39 22.69 -13.72 7.23
CA THR A 39 23.67 -13.22 8.22
C THR A 39 23.06 -12.34 9.31
N MET A 40 21.89 -11.75 9.07
CA MET A 40 21.21 -10.91 10.06
C MET A 40 20.63 -11.76 11.19
N ALA A 41 20.67 -11.26 12.42
CA ALA A 41 20.06 -11.96 13.57
C ALA A 41 18.56 -12.24 13.32
N PRO A 42 18.02 -13.39 13.75
CA PRO A 42 16.59 -13.66 13.66
C PRO A 42 15.76 -12.67 14.46
N GLN A 43 14.54 -12.44 14.01
CA GLN A 43 13.52 -11.70 14.77
C GLN A 43 13.28 -12.35 16.14
N ARG A 44 13.09 -11.52 17.16
CA ARG A 44 12.87 -11.99 18.53
C ARG A 44 11.66 -12.92 18.58
N GLY A 45 11.85 -14.13 19.11
CA GLY A 45 10.80 -15.12 19.27
C GLY A 45 10.50 -15.95 18.01
N ILE A 46 11.29 -15.79 16.94
CA ILE A 46 11.17 -16.61 15.73
C ILE A 46 12.46 -17.41 15.55
N GLU A 47 12.34 -18.74 15.51
CA GLU A 47 13.43 -19.62 15.10
C GLU A 47 13.52 -19.65 13.57
N ARG A 48 14.71 -19.40 13.02
CA ARG A 48 14.91 -19.40 11.56
C ARG A 48 15.06 -20.83 11.05
N ASP A 49 14.26 -21.20 10.06
CA ASP A 49 14.37 -22.49 9.37
C ASP A 49 15.76 -22.60 8.73
N PRO A 50 16.49 -23.71 8.93
CA PRO A 50 17.85 -23.87 8.40
C PRO A 50 17.91 -23.87 6.86
N ARG A 51 16.78 -24.06 6.17
CA ARG A 51 16.69 -23.97 4.70
C ARG A 51 16.48 -22.54 4.21
N GLN A 52 16.29 -21.57 5.10
CA GLN A 52 16.07 -20.18 4.72
C GLN A 52 17.36 -19.58 4.15
N GLN A 53 17.24 -19.04 2.94
CA GLN A 53 18.32 -18.33 2.25
C GLN A 53 17.95 -16.86 2.10
N CYS A 54 18.96 -15.99 2.08
CA CYS A 54 18.79 -14.56 1.89
C CYS A 54 19.54 -14.07 0.65
N ALA A 55 19.06 -12.97 0.08
CA ALA A 55 19.70 -12.26 -1.02
C ALA A 55 19.51 -10.75 -0.84
N ILE A 56 20.44 -9.95 -1.38
CA ILE A 56 20.36 -8.49 -1.37
C ILE A 56 19.97 -8.02 -2.76
N LEU A 57 18.91 -7.20 -2.82
CA LEU A 57 18.48 -6.51 -4.03
C LEU A 57 18.84 -5.04 -3.95
N LYS A 58 19.47 -4.52 -5.01
CA LYS A 58 19.65 -3.07 -5.19
C LYS A 58 18.47 -2.52 -5.97
N VAL A 59 17.72 -1.60 -5.37
CA VAL A 59 16.56 -0.97 -6.00
C VAL A 59 16.72 0.55 -5.99
N PRO A 60 16.14 1.28 -6.96
CA PRO A 60 16.21 2.73 -6.95
C PRO A 60 15.47 3.31 -5.74
N LEU A 61 16.06 4.33 -5.13
CA LEU A 61 15.42 5.12 -4.07
C LEU A 61 14.25 5.94 -4.64
N ASP A 62 14.40 6.47 -5.87
CA ASP A 62 13.35 7.16 -6.62
C ASP A 62 13.10 6.45 -7.95
N TYR A 63 11.93 5.81 -8.08
CA TYR A 63 11.54 5.06 -9.28
C TYR A 63 11.31 5.96 -10.51
N ARG A 64 11.16 7.28 -10.35
CA ARG A 64 11.11 8.24 -11.47
C ARG A 64 12.51 8.52 -12.04
N ALA A 65 13.54 8.26 -11.26
CA ALA A 65 14.94 8.35 -11.64
C ALA A 65 15.64 6.99 -11.41
N PRO A 66 15.30 5.94 -12.21
CA PRO A 66 15.71 4.56 -11.94
C PRO A 66 17.22 4.32 -12.01
N ARG A 67 17.98 5.24 -12.61
CA ARG A 67 19.45 5.24 -12.65
C ARG A 67 20.10 6.10 -11.55
N GLY A 68 19.31 6.65 -10.63
CA GLY A 68 19.76 7.50 -9.54
C GLY A 68 20.30 6.71 -8.35
N ARG A 69 20.19 7.29 -7.15
CA ARG A 69 20.60 6.64 -5.90
C ARG A 69 19.82 5.35 -5.69
N THR A 70 20.50 4.30 -5.21
CA THR A 70 19.90 3.01 -4.87
C THR A 70 19.88 2.79 -3.36
N ILE A 71 18.95 1.94 -2.92
CA ILE A 71 18.92 1.33 -1.59
C ILE A 71 19.04 -0.18 -1.71
N GLU A 72 19.45 -0.83 -0.62
CA GLU A 72 19.52 -2.29 -0.53
C GLU A 72 18.31 -2.82 0.24
N ILE A 73 17.65 -3.81 -0.35
CA ILE A 73 16.57 -4.56 0.27
C ILE A 73 17.00 -6.01 0.39
N THR A 74 17.08 -6.50 1.62
CA THR A 74 17.30 -7.92 1.88
C THR A 74 15.98 -8.67 1.72
N ILE A 75 15.99 -9.74 0.93
CA ILE A 75 14.88 -10.68 0.78
C ILE A 75 15.28 -12.05 1.31
N SER A 76 14.31 -12.85 1.73
CA SER A 76 14.51 -14.23 2.15
C SER A 76 13.61 -15.19 1.39
N ARG A 77 14.00 -16.47 1.34
CA ARG A 77 13.19 -17.56 0.79
C ARG A 77 13.42 -18.85 1.55
N ILE A 78 12.41 -19.70 1.58
CA ILE A 78 12.55 -21.12 1.91
C ILE A 78 12.10 -21.91 0.69
N ALA A 79 12.99 -22.72 0.11
CA ALA A 79 12.64 -23.56 -1.03
C ALA A 79 11.67 -24.68 -0.60
N THR A 80 10.81 -25.11 -1.53
CA THR A 80 10.00 -26.31 -1.28
C THR A 80 10.90 -27.51 -1.01
N ALA A 81 10.54 -28.33 -0.03
CA ALA A 81 11.23 -29.59 0.23
C ALA A 81 11.02 -30.62 -0.92
N ARG A 82 10.05 -30.38 -1.81
CA ARG A 82 9.72 -31.26 -2.94
C ARG A 82 9.70 -30.46 -4.24
N PRO A 83 10.85 -30.32 -4.92
CA PRO A 83 10.97 -29.51 -6.14
C PRO A 83 9.94 -29.86 -7.23
N GLY A 84 9.64 -31.15 -7.43
CA GLY A 84 8.66 -31.62 -8.42
C GLY A 84 7.20 -31.27 -8.14
N THR A 85 6.90 -30.65 -7.00
CA THR A 85 5.53 -30.20 -6.64
C THR A 85 5.42 -28.68 -6.51
N ARG A 86 6.47 -27.95 -6.91
CA ARG A 86 6.50 -26.49 -6.84
C ARG A 86 5.38 -25.90 -7.70
N ARG A 87 4.47 -25.15 -7.08
CA ARG A 87 3.39 -24.46 -7.79
C ARG A 87 3.71 -23.01 -8.16
N GLY A 88 4.61 -22.35 -7.42
CA GLY A 88 4.94 -20.94 -7.65
C GLY A 88 5.73 -20.32 -6.50
N ILE A 89 5.63 -18.99 -6.36
CA ILE A 89 6.20 -18.19 -5.28
C ILE A 89 5.05 -17.67 -4.43
N LEU A 90 5.07 -17.95 -3.13
CA LEU A 90 4.26 -17.23 -2.15
C LEU A 90 5.10 -16.08 -1.62
N LEU A 91 4.80 -14.87 -2.06
CA LEU A 91 5.39 -13.66 -1.50
C LEU A 91 4.56 -13.23 -0.29
N SER A 92 5.20 -13.15 0.87
CA SER A 92 4.57 -12.64 2.09
C SER A 92 5.09 -11.24 2.41
N ASN A 93 4.19 -10.41 2.92
CA ASN A 93 4.51 -9.11 3.49
C ASN A 93 4.02 -9.15 4.94
N PRO A 94 4.85 -8.88 5.96
CA PRO A 94 4.44 -8.94 7.37
C PRO A 94 3.29 -7.98 7.70
N GLY A 95 3.05 -6.97 6.85
CA GLY A 95 2.16 -5.87 7.17
C GLY A 95 2.92 -4.79 7.94
N GLY A 96 2.17 -3.86 8.54
CA GLY A 96 2.71 -2.68 9.23
C GLY A 96 3.64 -1.82 8.35
N PRO A 97 4.03 -0.64 8.82
CA PRO A 97 5.34 -0.08 8.49
C PRO A 97 6.34 -0.41 9.61
N GLY A 98 7.50 -0.94 9.25
CA GLY A 98 8.61 -1.18 10.18
C GLY A 98 8.74 -2.61 10.70
N ASP A 99 7.73 -3.46 10.50
CA ASP A 99 7.86 -4.89 10.80
C ASP A 99 8.88 -5.54 9.86
N GLN A 100 9.75 -6.37 10.44
CA GLN A 100 10.74 -7.08 9.66
C GLN A 100 10.08 -8.25 8.92
N GLY A 101 10.36 -8.41 7.63
CA GLY A 101 9.80 -9.49 6.82
C GLY A 101 10.67 -10.74 6.70
N LEU A 102 11.95 -10.67 7.07
CA LEU A 102 12.93 -11.71 6.70
C LEU A 102 12.64 -13.08 7.29
N ASP A 103 12.15 -13.16 8.53
CA ASP A 103 11.88 -14.45 9.19
C ASP A 103 10.40 -14.86 9.08
N LEU A 104 9.59 -14.09 8.35
CA LEU A 104 8.19 -14.40 8.15
C LEU A 104 8.01 -15.72 7.38
N ALA A 105 8.93 -16.07 6.48
CA ALA A 105 8.88 -17.37 5.81
C ALA A 105 9.06 -18.53 6.81
N SER A 106 9.98 -18.39 7.77
CA SER A 106 10.19 -19.36 8.85
C SER A 106 8.96 -19.46 9.76
N ALA A 107 8.42 -18.32 10.18
CA ALA A 107 7.20 -18.27 10.99
C ALA A 107 6.00 -18.89 10.26
N LEU A 108 5.80 -18.57 8.98
CA LEU A 108 4.73 -19.18 8.17
C LEU A 108 4.94 -20.69 8.01
N GLY A 109 6.19 -21.15 7.90
CA GLY A 109 6.52 -22.57 7.81
C GLY A 109 6.04 -23.41 9.00
N THR A 110 5.95 -22.82 10.20
CA THR A 110 5.48 -23.52 11.41
C THR A 110 3.95 -23.52 11.54
N VAL A 111 3.27 -22.51 10.98
CA VAL A 111 1.81 -22.36 11.11
C VAL A 111 1.02 -22.78 9.87
N LEU A 112 1.64 -22.86 8.69
CA LEU A 112 0.99 -23.34 7.48
C LEU A 112 0.65 -24.84 7.64
N PRO A 113 -0.64 -25.23 7.70
CA PRO A 113 -0.99 -26.64 7.65
C PRO A 113 -0.57 -27.19 6.29
N ARG A 114 -0.35 -28.52 6.21
CA ARG A 114 -0.01 -29.22 4.96
C ARG A 114 -0.98 -28.96 3.78
N ARG A 115 -2.11 -28.28 4.00
CA ARG A 115 -3.13 -27.93 3.02
C ARG A 115 -3.58 -26.45 2.99
N PHE A 116 -2.73 -25.53 3.46
CA PHE A 116 -2.82 -24.06 3.26
C PHE A 116 -3.88 -23.31 4.10
N LEU A 117 -3.43 -22.26 4.79
CA LEU A 117 -4.15 -21.45 5.77
C LEU A 117 -5.36 -20.71 5.19
N ILE A 118 -6.44 -20.68 5.97
CA ILE A 118 -7.37 -19.56 5.98
C ILE A 118 -7.12 -18.82 7.30
N TRP A 119 -6.97 -17.50 7.23
CA TRP A 119 -6.72 -16.51 8.29
C TRP A 119 -7.34 -16.81 9.68
N PRO A 120 -6.84 -16.22 10.80
CA PRO A 120 -7.42 -16.41 12.14
C PRO A 120 -8.94 -16.22 12.17
N CYS A 121 -9.48 -15.27 11.39
CA CYS A 121 -10.92 -15.02 11.30
C CYS A 121 -11.72 -16.18 10.69
N ALA A 122 -11.13 -16.99 9.82
CA ALA A 122 -11.83 -18.13 9.21
C ALA A 122 -11.86 -19.38 10.10
N ALA A 123 -10.94 -19.46 11.07
CA ALA A 123 -10.95 -20.45 12.13
C ALA A 123 -11.64 -19.91 13.41
N TRP A 124 -12.16 -18.68 13.39
CA TRP A 124 -12.81 -18.09 14.54
C TRP A 124 -14.08 -18.91 14.90
N PRO A 125 -14.26 -19.32 16.17
CA PRO A 125 -15.32 -20.26 16.54
C PRO A 125 -16.72 -19.65 16.51
N THR A 126 -16.82 -18.33 16.31
CA THR A 126 -18.07 -17.58 16.32
C THR A 126 -18.25 -16.81 15.01
N ARG A 127 -19.52 -16.54 14.68
CA ARG A 127 -19.87 -15.69 13.53
C ARG A 127 -19.47 -14.23 13.81
N PRO A 128 -19.25 -13.40 12.77
CA PRO A 128 -19.10 -11.96 12.94
C PRO A 128 -20.25 -11.40 13.77
N ALA A 129 -19.93 -10.56 14.76
CA ALA A 129 -20.92 -9.94 15.63
C ALA A 129 -21.89 -9.05 14.84
N GLU A 130 -21.39 -8.44 13.75
CA GLU A 130 -22.15 -7.54 12.90
C GLU A 130 -21.99 -7.94 11.42
N PRO A 131 -23.05 -7.80 10.60
CA PRO A 131 -22.92 -7.95 9.16
C PRO A 131 -22.09 -6.80 8.56
N PRO A 132 -21.48 -6.99 7.38
CA PRO A 132 -20.81 -5.91 6.67
C PRO A 132 -21.74 -4.71 6.44
N VAL A 133 -21.29 -3.52 6.84
CA VAL A 133 -22.07 -2.30 6.67
C VAL A 133 -22.05 -1.87 5.21
N THR A 134 -23.23 -1.69 4.62
CA THR A 134 -23.37 -1.06 3.30
C THR A 134 -23.32 0.46 3.48
N VAL A 135 -22.25 1.08 3.00
CA VAL A 135 -22.14 2.54 2.99
C VAL A 135 -22.96 3.11 1.83
N THR A 136 -23.73 4.17 2.09
CA THR A 136 -24.54 4.85 1.08
C THR A 136 -24.39 6.37 1.16
N GLY A 137 -24.85 7.06 0.12
CA GLY A 137 -24.96 8.52 0.10
C GLY A 137 -26.05 9.07 1.03
N ASN A 138 -26.95 8.22 1.52
CA ASN A 138 -28.02 8.62 2.43
C ASN A 138 -27.48 8.80 3.85
N GLY A 139 -27.99 9.81 4.56
CA GLY A 139 -27.62 10.09 5.94
C GLY A 139 -27.85 11.55 6.32
N ALA A 140 -28.23 11.78 7.57
CA ALA A 140 -28.58 13.12 8.06
C ALA A 140 -27.36 14.02 8.37
N ARG A 141 -26.15 13.46 8.36
CA ARG A 141 -24.93 14.14 8.80
C ARG A 141 -23.89 14.23 7.69
N ASN A 142 -23.25 15.39 7.64
CA ASN A 142 -22.09 15.64 6.81
C ASN A 142 -20.89 14.79 7.29
N VAL A 143 -20.01 14.43 6.36
CA VAL A 143 -18.79 13.66 6.63
C VAL A 143 -17.60 14.35 5.98
N LEU A 144 -16.65 14.79 6.79
CA LEU A 144 -15.35 15.25 6.31
C LEU A 144 -14.38 14.08 6.30
N ILE A 145 -13.78 13.79 5.14
CA ILE A 145 -12.77 12.75 4.97
C ILE A 145 -11.41 13.41 4.89
N LEU A 146 -10.45 12.96 5.69
CA LEU A 146 -9.07 13.41 5.65
C LEU A 146 -8.19 12.25 5.18
N GLN A 147 -7.32 12.49 4.20
CA GLN A 147 -6.54 11.42 3.60
C GLN A 147 -5.14 11.87 3.16
N ASN A 148 -4.11 11.13 3.56
CA ASN A 148 -2.78 11.30 2.99
C ASN A 148 -2.68 10.64 1.60
N THR A 149 -1.93 11.27 0.68
CA THR A 149 -1.72 10.71 -0.67
C THR A 149 -0.98 9.36 -0.64
N ARG A 150 -0.15 9.15 0.39
CA ARG A 150 0.72 7.96 0.55
C ARG A 150 0.50 7.26 1.90
N ASP A 151 -0.76 7.14 2.34
CA ASP A 151 -1.13 6.37 3.55
C ASP A 151 -0.96 4.85 3.31
N PRO A 152 -0.12 4.15 4.10
CA PRO A 152 0.12 2.72 3.93
C PRO A 152 -0.98 1.83 4.53
N SER A 153 -1.77 2.33 5.47
CA SER A 153 -2.78 1.57 6.22
C SER A 153 -4.16 1.71 5.60
N THR A 154 -4.54 2.94 5.25
CA THR A 154 -5.83 3.28 4.65
C THR A 154 -5.61 3.99 3.32
N SER A 155 -5.54 3.21 2.24
CA SER A 155 -5.12 3.72 0.93
C SER A 155 -5.98 4.87 0.40
N LEU A 156 -5.36 5.81 -0.34
CA LEU A 156 -6.07 6.88 -1.05
C LEU A 156 -7.16 6.35 -1.99
N ARG A 157 -6.96 5.15 -2.58
CA ARG A 157 -7.96 4.49 -3.42
C ARG A 157 -9.23 4.18 -2.62
N SER A 158 -9.07 3.59 -1.44
CA SER A 158 -10.20 3.27 -0.56
C SER A 158 -10.94 4.53 -0.12
N ALA A 159 -10.21 5.59 0.26
CA ALA A 159 -10.81 6.87 0.64
C ALA A 159 -11.57 7.54 -0.51
N ARG A 160 -11.05 7.50 -1.74
CA ARG A 160 -11.77 7.99 -2.94
C ARG A 160 -13.04 7.19 -3.21
N GLY A 161 -13.00 5.87 -3.02
CA GLY A 161 -14.20 5.02 -3.10
C GLY A 161 -15.26 5.44 -2.07
N LEU A 162 -14.85 5.59 -0.80
CA LEU A 162 -15.73 6.07 0.26
C LEU A 162 -16.32 7.46 -0.05
N ARG A 163 -15.47 8.40 -0.49
CA ARG A 163 -15.87 9.75 -0.90
C ARG A 163 -16.94 9.74 -2.00
N ALA A 164 -16.77 8.89 -3.01
CA ALA A 164 -17.73 8.73 -4.09
C ALA A 164 -19.06 8.17 -3.58
N THR A 165 -19.02 7.11 -2.77
CA THR A 165 -20.22 6.47 -2.20
C THR A 165 -21.02 7.39 -1.30
N LEU A 166 -20.35 8.24 -0.51
CA LEU A 166 -21.02 9.19 0.39
C LEU A 166 -21.67 10.38 -0.34
N GLY A 167 -21.39 10.58 -1.63
CA GLY A 167 -22.08 11.57 -2.46
C GLY A 167 -22.00 13.01 -1.93
N ARG A 168 -23.12 13.72 -1.94
CA ARG A 168 -23.17 15.17 -1.65
C ARG A 168 -22.95 15.54 -0.18
N ARG A 169 -23.12 14.59 0.75
CA ARG A 169 -22.94 14.83 2.18
C ARG A 169 -21.49 14.65 2.64
N ALA A 170 -20.56 14.46 1.71
CA ALA A 170 -19.15 14.35 2.05
C ALA A 170 -18.30 15.33 1.24
N ALA A 171 -17.21 15.77 1.85
CA ALA A 171 -16.09 16.42 1.20
C ALA A 171 -14.80 15.75 1.66
N MET A 172 -13.80 15.74 0.79
CA MET A 172 -12.50 15.15 1.10
C MET A 172 -11.38 16.18 1.04
N ILE A 173 -10.49 16.13 2.03
CA ILE A 173 -9.23 16.85 2.04
C ILE A 173 -8.11 15.85 1.88
N THR A 174 -7.33 16.00 0.81
CA THR A 174 -6.14 15.18 0.57
C THR A 174 -4.89 15.97 0.90
N VAL A 175 -3.95 15.38 1.63
CA VAL A 175 -2.66 16.02 1.98
C VAL A 175 -1.51 15.28 1.30
N ASP A 176 -0.59 16.01 0.68
CA ASP A 176 0.59 15.43 0.04
C ASP A 176 1.64 14.97 1.05
N GLN A 177 1.31 13.92 1.80
CA GLN A 177 2.14 13.36 2.87
C GLN A 177 2.10 11.84 2.80
N GLY A 178 3.11 11.19 3.40
CA GLY A 178 3.05 9.78 3.77
C GLY A 178 2.65 9.59 5.24
N GLY A 179 2.41 8.35 5.64
CA GLY A 179 2.01 8.01 7.01
C GLY A 179 0.50 7.96 7.20
N HIS A 180 0.07 7.60 8.41
CA HIS A 180 -1.31 7.34 8.76
C HIS A 180 -1.86 8.39 9.73
N GLY A 181 -3.02 8.96 9.42
CA GLY A 181 -3.59 10.11 10.11
C GLY A 181 -3.22 11.45 9.45
N VAL A 182 -4.06 12.47 9.65
CA VAL A 182 -3.94 13.79 8.98
C VAL A 182 -4.09 14.97 9.93
N PHE A 183 -5.05 14.88 10.86
CA PHE A 183 -5.42 16.00 11.73
C PHE A 183 -4.40 16.19 12.87
N GLY A 184 -4.03 17.44 13.13
CA GLY A 184 -3.09 17.84 14.18
C GLY A 184 -1.62 17.69 13.76
N LEU A 185 -1.35 17.48 12.47
CA LEU A 185 -0.01 17.23 11.93
C LEU A 185 0.58 18.42 11.16
N GLY A 186 -0.02 19.62 11.27
CA GLY A 186 0.54 20.87 10.76
C GLY A 186 0.32 21.08 9.27
N SER A 187 -0.81 20.59 8.74
CA SER A 187 -1.19 20.78 7.33
C SER A 187 -2.39 21.71 7.19
N CYS A 188 -2.69 22.14 5.96
CA CYS A 188 -3.88 22.94 5.68
C CYS A 188 -5.21 22.22 5.99
N ALA A 189 -5.17 20.92 6.29
CA ALA A 189 -6.31 20.14 6.70
C ALA A 189 -6.79 20.48 8.13
N ASP A 190 -5.91 21.01 8.99
CA ASP A 190 -6.22 21.27 10.40
C ASP A 190 -7.28 22.38 10.54
N GLU A 191 -7.12 23.48 9.81
CA GLU A 191 -8.08 24.59 9.79
C GLU A 191 -9.47 24.13 9.32
N ALA A 192 -9.50 23.35 8.23
CA ALA A 192 -10.75 22.86 7.68
C ALA A 192 -11.43 21.82 8.59
N THR A 193 -10.63 21.01 9.28
CA THR A 193 -11.12 20.06 10.29
C THR A 193 -11.71 20.80 11.48
N ASN A 194 -11.01 21.79 12.02
CA ASN A 194 -11.52 22.62 13.12
C ASN A 194 -12.81 23.34 12.75
N THR A 195 -12.90 23.87 11.52
CA THR A 195 -14.14 24.50 11.01
C THR A 195 -15.30 23.50 10.96
N PHE A 196 -15.04 22.29 10.46
CA PHE A 196 -16.05 21.23 10.39
C PHE A 196 -16.49 20.78 11.80
N LEU A 197 -15.56 20.61 12.74
CA LEU A 197 -15.87 20.24 14.12
C LEU A 197 -16.69 21.33 14.83
N ALA A 198 -16.37 22.61 14.60
CA ALA A 198 -17.07 23.73 15.23
C ALA A 198 -18.46 24.00 14.63
N THR A 199 -18.65 23.75 13.33
CA THR A 199 -19.85 24.23 12.61
C THR A 199 -20.64 23.15 11.87
N GLY A 200 -20.07 21.96 11.68
CA GLY A 200 -20.61 20.91 10.81
C GLY A 200 -20.56 21.25 9.31
N LYS A 201 -19.99 22.39 8.91
CA LYS A 201 -19.92 22.81 7.50
C LYS A 201 -18.75 22.14 6.78
N LEU A 202 -19.05 21.59 5.61
CA LEU A 202 -18.04 21.04 4.71
C LEU A 202 -17.41 22.13 3.84
N PRO A 203 -16.16 21.93 3.39
CA PRO A 203 -15.65 22.64 2.21
C PRO A 203 -16.60 22.52 1.02
N ALA A 204 -16.71 23.57 0.21
CA ALA A 204 -17.61 23.58 -0.96
C ALA A 204 -17.24 22.52 -2.02
N ARG A 205 -15.97 22.09 -2.04
CA ARG A 205 -15.42 21.06 -2.92
C ARG A 205 -14.30 20.35 -2.20
N ASP A 206 -13.94 19.18 -2.72
CA ASP A 206 -12.74 18.48 -2.27
C ASP A 206 -11.51 19.38 -2.43
N ARG A 207 -10.60 19.33 -1.44
CA ARG A 207 -9.43 20.21 -1.36
C ARG A 207 -8.15 19.38 -1.31
N PHE A 208 -7.11 19.88 -1.96
CA PHE A 208 -5.76 19.36 -1.83
C PHE A 208 -4.93 20.31 -0.96
N CYS A 209 -4.21 19.76 0.02
CA CYS A 209 -3.17 20.44 0.75
C CYS A 209 -1.81 19.98 0.21
N PRO A 210 -0.91 20.92 -0.14
CA PRO A 210 0.47 20.58 -0.44
C PRO A 210 1.15 19.94 0.77
N ALA A 211 2.32 19.34 0.55
CA ALA A 211 3.14 18.79 1.62
C ALA A 211 3.39 19.92 2.64
N PRO A 212 3.30 19.63 3.96
CA PRO A 212 3.71 20.61 4.97
C PRO A 212 5.10 21.10 4.61
N SER A 213 5.30 22.42 4.59
CA SER A 213 6.63 22.98 4.39
C SER A 213 7.58 22.30 5.38
N PRO A 214 8.76 21.84 4.95
CA PRO A 214 9.79 21.47 5.91
C PRO A 214 9.93 22.67 6.85
N VAL A 215 9.63 22.47 8.13
CA VAL A 215 10.01 23.46 9.14
C VAL A 215 11.51 23.66 8.92
N GLY A 216 11.90 24.88 8.53
CA GLY A 216 13.22 25.15 7.97
C GLY A 216 14.34 24.58 8.83
N ASP A 217 15.39 24.13 8.14
CA ASP A 217 16.74 23.68 8.53
C ASP A 217 17.26 24.06 9.94
N THR A 218 16.52 23.75 11.01
CA THR A 218 16.96 23.89 12.41
C THR A 218 16.96 22.56 13.14
N VAL A 219 16.57 21.48 12.47
CA VAL A 219 16.88 20.13 12.90
C VAL A 219 17.69 19.43 11.82
N ARG A 220 18.87 19.99 11.50
CA ARG A 220 20.01 19.10 11.22
C ARG A 220 20.10 18.18 12.43
N SER A 221 20.01 16.88 12.16
CA SER A 221 20.22 15.82 13.11
C SER A 221 21.35 16.16 14.08
N ALA A 222 21.01 16.58 15.29
CA ALA A 222 21.79 16.14 16.43
C ALA A 222 21.48 14.64 16.51
N ALA A 223 22.26 13.84 15.77
CA ALA A 223 22.38 12.44 16.08
C ALA A 223 22.87 12.39 17.52
N VAL A 224 21.96 12.22 18.47
CA VAL A 224 22.33 11.77 19.81
C VAL A 224 22.82 10.35 19.58
N PRO A 225 24.13 10.07 19.74
CA PRO A 225 24.60 8.70 19.60
C PRO A 225 23.88 7.89 20.67
N TYR A 226 23.23 6.81 20.26
CA TYR A 226 22.76 5.80 21.21
C TYR A 226 24.00 5.20 21.87
N VAL A 227 24.24 5.55 23.14
CA VAL A 227 25.25 4.91 23.99
C VAL A 227 24.51 3.87 24.83
N PRO A 228 24.72 2.56 24.60
CA PRO A 228 24.17 1.52 25.44
C PRO A 228 24.71 1.67 26.87
N PRO A 229 23.91 1.39 27.92
CA PRO A 229 24.39 1.45 29.30
C PRO A 229 25.54 0.46 29.51
N GLY A 230 26.72 0.97 29.89
CA GLY A 230 27.86 0.15 30.32
C GLY A 230 29.21 0.40 29.63
N TRP A 231 29.31 1.31 28.65
CA TRP A 231 30.61 1.64 28.04
C TRP A 231 31.29 2.85 28.68
N PRO A 232 32.59 2.77 29.03
CA PRO A 232 33.36 3.94 29.42
C PRO A 232 33.71 4.78 28.17
N LEU A 233 33.75 6.09 28.35
CA LEU A 233 34.09 7.10 27.33
C LEU A 233 35.53 6.97 26.84
#